data_AF-A0A5J4F780-F1
#
_entry.id   AF-A0A5J4F780-F1
#
_cell.length_a   1.000
_cell.length_b   1.000
_cell.length_c   1.000
_cell.angle_alpha   90.00
_cell.angle_beta   90.00
_cell.angle_gamma   90.00
#
_symmetry.space_group_name_H-M   'P 1'
#
loop_
_entity.id
_entity.type
_entity.pdbx_description
1 polymer ?
#
loop_
_entity_poly.entity_id
_entity_poly.type
_entity_poly.pdbx_seq_one_letter_code
_entity_poly.pdbx_strand_id
1 'polypeptide(L)'
;MSASNPYLEYWQKRQKEQQEYNQKLDQEARKNLPPVIDYLKENFPITKIILFGSLVKGKFHETSDIDLAVAGIHPESFFFKL
;
A
#
# COMPACT_ATOMS: atom_id res chain seq x y z
N MET A 1 -4.30 7.83 43.73
CA MET A 1 -3.15 7.35 42.96
C MET A 1 -3.58 6.06 42.28
N SER A 2 -3.94 6.12 40.99
CA SER A 2 -4.40 4.92 40.27
C SER A 2 -3.18 4.10 39.90
N ALA A 3 -3.06 2.89 40.46
CA ALA A 3 -2.03 1.93 40.09
C ALA A 3 -1.99 1.78 38.56
N SER A 4 -0.81 1.88 37.96
CA SER A 4 -0.62 1.63 36.54
C SER A 4 -1.22 0.27 36.20
N ASN A 5 -2.13 0.25 35.22
CA ASN A 5 -2.67 -1.00 34.72
C ASN A 5 -1.61 -1.59 33.78
N PRO A 6 -0.89 -2.67 34.17
CA PRO A 6 0.21 -3.22 33.36
C PRO A 6 -0.27 -3.68 31.97
N TYR A 7 -1.56 -4.01 31.82
CA TYR A 7 -2.15 -4.33 30.52
C TYR A 7 -2.27 -3.11 29.62
N LEU A 8 -2.55 -1.93 30.17
CA LEU A 8 -2.66 -0.68 29.41
C LEU A 8 -1.29 -0.24 28.88
N GLU A 9 -0.25 -0.28 29.71
CA GLU A 9 1.12 0.08 29.32
C GLU A 9 1.65 -0.88 28.24
N TYR A 10 1.43 -2.19 28.42
CA TYR A 10 1.79 -3.18 27.42
C TYR A 10 1.07 -2.95 26.09
N TRP A 11 -0.24 -2.67 26.12
CA TRP A 11 -1.02 -2.41 24.91
C TRP A 11 -0.56 -1.13 24.19
N GLN A 12 -0.32 -0.05 24.92
CA GLN A 12 0.21 1.21 24.37
C GLN A 12 1.57 1.01 23.71
N LYS A 13 2.48 0.27 24.36
CA LYS A 13 3.78 -0.07 23.78
C LYS A 13 3.63 -0.84 22.47
N ARG A 14 2.80 -1.89 22.45
CA ARG A 14 2.53 -2.67 21.23
C ARG A 14 1.91 -1.83 20.12
N GLN A 15 0.98 -0.92 20.42
CA GLN A 15 0.40 -0.03 19.42
C GLN A 15 1.47 0.86 18.77
N LYS A 16 2.38 1.41 19.59
CA LYS A 16 3.49 2.23 19.08
C LYS A 16 4.45 1.41 18.21
N GLU A 17 4.85 0.23 18.66
CA GLU A 17 5.73 -0.66 17.90
C GLU A 17 5.10 -1.07 16.56
N GLN A 18 3.81 -1.42 16.55
CA GLN A 18 3.08 -1.74 15.33
C GLN A 18 2.99 -0.53 14.39
N GLN A 19 2.76 0.67 14.93
CA GLN A 19 2.70 1.88 14.13
C GLN A 19 4.05 2.18 13.45
N GLU A 20 5.16 2.07 14.18
CA GLU A 20 6.50 2.24 13.62
C GLU A 20 6.83 1.18 12.57
N TYR A 21 6.40 -0.07 12.79
CA TYR A 21 6.56 -1.13 11.82
C TYR A 21 5.75 -0.86 10.53
N ASN A 22 4.47 -0.50 10.67
CA ASN A 22 3.61 -0.16 9.54
C ASN A 22 4.14 1.04 8.74
N GLN A 23 4.75 2.01 9.41
CA GLN A 23 5.41 3.15 8.73
C GLN A 23 6.60 2.70 7.88
N LYS A 24 7.39 1.72 8.34
CA LYS A 24 8.49 1.17 7.53
C LYS A 24 7.94 0.44 6.30
N LEU A 25 6.89 -0.36 6.47
CA LEU A 25 6.23 -1.05 5.36
C LEU A 25 5.65 -0.06 4.33
N ASP A 26 5.02 1.04 4.77
CA ASP A 26 4.54 2.11 3.90
C ASP A 26 5.68 2.71 3.05
N GLN A 27 6.82 3.01 3.69
CA GLN A 27 7.99 3.54 3.00
C GLN A 27 8.60 2.55 2.00
N GLU A 28 8.68 1.28 2.36
CA GLU A 28 9.17 0.22 1.46
C GLU A 28 8.24 0.01 0.27
N ALA A 29 6.93 -0.02 0.49
CA ALA A 29 5.94 -0.11 -0.57
C ALA A 29 6.06 1.08 -1.55
N ARG A 30 6.27 2.30 -1.04
CA ARG A 30 6.49 3.48 -1.90
C ARG A 30 7.78 3.39 -2.71
N LYS A 31 8.85 2.80 -2.17
CA LYS A 31 10.10 2.58 -2.91
C LYS A 31 9.95 1.58 -4.05
N ASN A 32 8.96 0.69 -3.97
CA ASN A 32 8.65 -0.28 -5.03
C ASN A 32 7.75 0.29 -6.14
N LEU A 33 7.17 1.49 -5.96
CA LEU A 33 6.30 2.09 -6.98
C LEU A 33 7.01 2.41 -8.31
N PRO A 34 8.22 3.02 -8.33
CA PRO A 34 8.89 3.35 -9.58
C PRO A 34 9.06 2.16 -10.55
N PRO A 35 9.65 1.01 -10.15
CA PRO A 35 9.82 -0.11 -11.08
C PRO A 35 8.49 -0.70 -11.56
N VAL A 36 7.44 -0.69 -10.73
CA VAL A 36 6.09 -1.13 -11.15
C VAL A 36 5.51 -0.17 -12.19
N ILE A 37 5.65 1.13 -11.98
CA ILE A 37 5.18 2.17 -12.90
C ILE A 37 5.93 2.09 -14.22
N ASP A 38 7.25 1.90 -14.19
CA ASP A 38 8.09 1.80 -15.38
C ASP A 38 7.69 0.57 -16.21
N TYR A 39 7.54 -0.59 -15.56
CA TYR A 39 7.03 -1.79 -16.21
C TYR A 39 5.67 -1.56 -16.89
N LEU A 40 4.73 -0.91 -16.20
CA LEU A 40 3.40 -0.62 -16.76
C LEU A 40 3.48 0.28 -18.00
N LYS A 41 4.34 1.31 -17.98
CA LYS A 41 4.50 2.24 -19.11
C LYS A 41 5.21 1.62 -20.31
N GLU A 42 6.17 0.72 -20.06
CA GLU A 42 6.93 0.05 -21.11
C GLU A 42 6.10 -1.00 -21.85
N ASN A 43 5.17 -1.66 -21.16
CA ASN A 43 4.45 -2.81 -21.70
C ASN A 43 3.01 -2.52 -22.14
N PHE A 44 2.46 -1.36 -21.79
CA PHE A 44 1.06 -1.01 -22.08
C PHE A 44 0.94 0.45 -22.53
N PRO A 45 -0.09 0.80 -23.33
CA PRO A 45 -0.35 2.17 -23.78
C PRO A 45 -0.97 3.04 -22.67
N ILE A 46 -0.27 3.16 -21.54
CA ILE A 46 -0.77 3.85 -20.34
C ILE A 46 -0.78 5.36 -20.56
N THR A 47 -1.93 5.98 -20.31
CA THR A 47 -2.12 7.44 -20.38
C THR A 47 -2.22 8.08 -19.00
N LYS A 48 -2.61 7.31 -17.99
CA LYS A 48 -2.74 7.77 -16.60
C LYS A 48 -2.56 6.61 -15.63
N ILE A 49 -1.89 6.88 -14.52
CA ILE A 49 -1.75 5.98 -13.37
C ILE A 49 -2.16 6.77 -12.13
N ILE A 50 -3.01 6.18 -11.29
CA ILE A 50 -3.47 6.75 -10.02
C ILE A 50 -3.19 5.73 -8.92
N LEU A 51 -2.39 6.11 -7.94
CA LEU A 51 -2.25 5.36 -6.69
C LEU A 51 -3.45 5.63 -5.79
N PHE A 52 -4.05 4.57 -5.24
CA PHE A 52 -5.13 4.67 -4.28
C PHE A 52 -4.97 3.64 -3.15
N GLY A 53 -6.02 3.40 -2.38
CA GLY A 53 -6.00 2.34 -1.37
C GLY A 53 -5.31 2.71 -0.05
N SER A 54 -4.89 1.67 0.68
CA SER A 54 -4.35 1.78 2.05
C SER A 54 -3.05 2.57 2.11
N LEU A 55 -2.21 2.48 1.08
CA LEU A 55 -0.94 3.20 0.97
C LEU A 55 -1.12 4.72 0.94
N VAL A 56 -2.16 5.22 0.26
CA VAL A 56 -2.46 6.67 0.24
C VAL A 56 -3.07 7.13 1.56
N LYS A 57 -3.86 6.26 2.21
CA LYS A 57 -4.61 6.59 3.44
C LYS A 57 -3.78 6.49 4.72
N GLY A 58 -2.51 6.08 4.64
CA GLY A 58 -1.66 5.84 5.82
C GLY A 58 -2.15 4.68 6.70
N LYS A 59 -2.85 3.72 6.09
CA LYS A 59 -3.38 2.51 6.76
C LYS A 59 -2.72 1.24 6.20
N PHE A 60 -1.53 1.36 5.63
CA PHE A 60 -0.78 0.26 5.07
C PHE A 60 -0.24 -0.64 6.18
N HIS A 61 -0.37 -1.96 6.01
CA HIS A 61 0.09 -2.98 6.95
C HIS A 61 0.60 -4.20 6.18
N GLU A 62 1.13 -5.20 6.88
CA GLU A 62 1.81 -6.37 6.31
C GLU A 62 1.03 -7.15 5.23
N THR A 63 -0.29 -7.20 5.34
CA THR A 63 -1.19 -7.86 4.36
C THR A 63 -1.82 -6.88 3.34
N SER A 64 -1.37 -5.62 3.31
CA SER A 64 -1.86 -4.65 2.33
C SER A 64 -1.20 -4.83 0.96
N ASP A 65 -2.00 -4.70 -0.10
CA ASP A 65 -1.54 -4.62 -1.48
C ASP A 65 -1.28 -3.16 -1.92
N ILE A 66 -0.56 -3.00 -3.04
CA ILE A 66 -0.41 -1.69 -3.71
C ILE A 66 -1.48 -1.55 -4.79
N ASP A 67 -2.43 -0.65 -4.56
CA ASP A 67 -3.56 -0.43 -5.46
C ASP A 67 -3.29 0.66 -6.52
N LEU A 68 -3.24 0.27 -7.79
CA LEU A 68 -3.07 1.19 -8.92
C LEU A 68 -4.26 1.13 -9.88
N ALA A 69 -4.81 2.30 -10.23
CA ALA A 69 -5.79 2.44 -11.30
C ALA A 69 -5.06 2.98 -12.54
N VAL A 70 -5.25 2.33 -13.67
CA VAL A 70 -4.58 2.67 -14.92
C VAL A 70 -5.58 2.95 -16.03
N ALA A 71 -5.24 3.87 -16.93
CA ALA A 71 -6.03 4.21 -18.11
C ALA A 71 -5.20 4.10 -19.39
N GLY A 72 -5.88 3.88 -20.52
CA GLY A 72 -5.25 3.77 -21.85
C GLY A 72 -5.19 2.34 -22.41
N ILE A 73 -5.46 1.33 -21.58
CA ILE A 73 -5.55 -0.06 -22.05
C ILE A 73 -6.87 -0.26 -22.80
N HIS A 74 -6.79 -0.80 -24.01
CA HIS A 74 -7.98 -1.12 -24.82
C HIS A 74 -8.79 -2.26 -24.17
N PRO A 75 -10.14 -2.19 -24.16
CA PRO A 75 -11.00 -3.24 -23.60
C PRO A 75 -10.67 -4.67 -24.09
N GLU A 76 -10.30 -4.77 -25.37
CA GLU A 76 -9.91 -6.02 -26.04
C GLU A 76 -8.65 -6.66 -25.44
N SER A 77 -7.80 -5.89 -24.78
CA SER A 77 -6.59 -6.38 -24.09
C SER A 77 -6.88 -6.97 -22.71
N PHE A 78 -8.07 -6.75 -22.14
CA PHE A 78 -8.41 -7.25 -20.80
C PHE A 78 -8.99 -8.66 -20.80
N PHE A 79 -9.70 -9.03 -21.87
CA PHE A 79 -10.40 -10.30 -21.94
C PHE A 79 -9.96 -11.06 -23.19
N PHE A 80 -9.17 -12.09 -23.01
CA PHE A 80 -9.11 -13.14 -24.03
C PHE A 80 -10.52 -13.74 -24.11
N LYS A 81 -11.14 -13.70 -25.29
CA LYS A 81 -12.31 -14.53 -25.57
C LYS A 81 -11.89 -15.98 -25.30
N LEU A 82 -12.42 -16.58 -24.23
CA LEU A 82 -12.42 -18.02 -24.04
C LEU A 82 -13.39 -18.66 -25.03
#